data_AF-A0AAV5IZB3-F1
#
_entry.id   AF-A0AAV5IZB3-F1
#
_cell.length_a   1.000
_cell.length_b   1.000
_cell.length_c   1.000
_cell.angle_alpha   90.00
_cell.angle_beta   90.00
_cell.angle_gamma   90.00
#
_symmetry.space_group_name_H-M   'P 1'
#
loop_
_entity.id
_entity.type
_entity.pdbx_description
1 polymer ?
#
loop_
_entity_poly.entity_id
_entity_poly.type
_entity_poly.pdbx_seq_one_letter_code
_entity_poly.pdbx_strand_id
1 'polypeptide(L)' 'MIHFQLNIGKTPAVAFAALSSQNPGTITIANSVFGSNPPINPDVLTKAFMLDKNVVKYLQSRF' A
#
# COMPACT_ATOMS: atom_id res chain seq x y z
N MET A 1 -3.61 -13.63 -1.34
CA MET A 1 -2.77 -13.62 -0.13
C MET A 1 -2.03 -12.30 -0.08
N ILE A 2 -2.13 -11.56 1.03
CA ILE A 2 -1.32 -10.35 1.26
C ILE A 2 0.03 -10.80 1.83
N HIS A 3 1.13 -10.23 1.33
CA HIS A 3 2.48 -10.53 1.79
C HIS A 3 3.35 -9.26 1.72
N PHE A 4 4.48 -9.27 2.42
CA PHE A 4 5.44 -8.17 2.46
C PHE A 4 6.86 -8.71 2.59
N GLN A 5 7.84 -7.88 2.27
CA GLN A 5 9.26 -8.15 2.52
C GLN A 5 9.83 -7.04 3.39
N LEU A 6 10.70 -7.40 4.35
CA LEU A 6 11.38 -6.46 5.24
C LEU A 6 12.84 -6.87 5.39
N ASN A 7 13.76 -5.96 5.05
CA ASN A 7 15.19 -6.16 5.33
C ASN A 7 15.50 -5.76 6.78
N ILE A 8 15.79 -6.74 7.64
CA ILE A 8 16.21 -6.53 9.03
C ILE A 8 17.74 -6.49 9.22
N GLY A 9 18.50 -6.71 8.14
CA GLY A 9 19.96 -6.67 8.16
C GLY A 9 20.52 -5.25 8.13
N LYS A 10 21.81 -5.11 8.44
CA LYS A 10 22.52 -3.83 8.39
C LYS A 10 23.10 -3.48 7.01
N THR A 11 22.94 -4.38 6.04
CA THR A 11 23.48 -4.26 4.69
C THR A 11 22.36 -4.31 3.64
N PRO A 12 22.58 -3.77 2.43
CA PRO A 12 21.62 -3.90 1.33
C PRO A 12 21.29 -5.38 1.04
N ALA A 13 20.02 -5.63 0.66
CA ALA A 13 19.52 -6.95 0.30
C ALA A 13 18.84 -6.90 -1.07
N VAL A 14 18.84 -8.02 -1.79
CA VAL A 14 18.18 -8.20 -3.09
C VAL A 14 17.30 -9.44 -3.05
N ALA A 15 16.15 -9.40 -3.72
CA ALA A 15 15.22 -10.51 -3.82
C ALA A 15 14.87 -10.79 -5.28
N PHE A 16 14.84 -12.07 -5.65
CA PHE A 16 14.36 -12.54 -6.96
C PHE A 16 13.05 -13.28 -6.74
N ALA A 17 12.01 -12.89 -7.48
CA ALA A 17 10.69 -13.51 -7.42
C ALA A 17 10.30 -14.03 -8.80
N ALA A 18 9.72 -15.24 -8.84
CA ALA A 18 9.17 -15.84 -10.05
C ALA A 18 7.67 -16.09 -9.83
N LEU A 19 6.86 -15.77 -10.85
CA LEU A 19 5.41 -15.95 -10.82
C LEU A 19 5.01 -16.83 -12.02
N SER A 20 3.99 -17.65 -11.83
CA SER A 20 3.54 -18.61 -12.85
C SER A 20 2.65 -18.01 -13.95
N SER A 21 2.39 -16.70 -13.90
CA SER A 21 1.63 -15.96 -14.92
C SER A 21 2.55 -15.01 -15.66
N GLN A 22 2.35 -14.90 -16.97
CA GLN A 22 2.98 -13.88 -17.83
C GLN A 22 2.51 -12.44 -17.50
N ASN A 23 1.34 -12.31 -16.87
CA ASN A 23 0.79 -11.04 -16.40
C ASN A 23 0.23 -11.22 -14.99
N PRO A 24 1.10 -11.36 -13.97
CA PRO A 24 0.65 -11.63 -12.61
C PRO A 24 -0.07 -10.43 -11.98
N GLY A 25 0.16 -9.22 -12.51
CA GLY A 25 -0.28 -7.98 -11.89
C GLY A 25 0.38 -7.74 -10.53
N THR A 26 0.32 -6.51 -10.04
CA THR A 26 0.75 -6.18 -8.68
C THR A 26 -0.09 -5.04 -8.16
N ILE A 27 -0.58 -5.17 -6.93
CA ILE A 27 -1.36 -4.12 -6.25
C ILE A 27 -0.62 -3.76 -4.98
N THR A 28 0.01 -2.59 -4.97
CA THR A 28 0.66 -2.05 -3.77
C THR A 28 -0.39 -1.41 -2.88
N ILE A 29 -0.78 -2.10 -1.80
CA ILE A 29 -1.93 -1.74 -0.96
C ILE A 29 -1.90 -0.27 -0.53
N ALA A 30 -0.79 0.22 0.02
CA ALA A 30 -0.72 1.58 0.54
C ALA A 30 -0.98 2.63 -0.55
N ASN A 31 -0.38 2.46 -1.73
CA ASN A 31 -0.60 3.34 -2.88
C ASN A 31 -2.03 3.20 -3.43
N SER A 32 -2.56 1.97 -3.52
CA SER A 32 -3.92 1.74 -4.01
C SER A 32 -5.01 2.28 -3.08
N VAL A 33 -4.75 2.36 -1.77
CA VAL A 33 -5.71 2.86 -0.77
C VAL A 33 -5.57 4.38 -0.57
N PHE A 34 -4.35 4.89 -0.45
CA PHE A 34 -4.10 6.29 -0.06
C PHE A 34 -3.60 7.18 -1.21
N GLY A 35 -2.98 6.63 -2.25
CA GLY A 35 -2.41 7.37 -3.39
C GLY A 35 -3.12 7.12 -4.73
N SER A 36 -4.35 6.59 -4.70
CA SER A 36 -5.11 6.35 -5.93
C SER A 36 -5.45 7.66 -6.64
N ASN A 37 -5.61 7.61 -7.97
CA ASN A 37 -6.09 8.75 -8.75
C ASN A 37 -7.35 8.39 -9.56
N PRO A 38 -8.52 8.98 -9.26
CA PRO A 38 -8.75 9.96 -8.18
C PRO A 38 -8.61 9.33 -6.78
N PRO A 39 -8.33 10.15 -5.73
CA PRO A 39 -8.25 9.65 -4.35
C PRO A 39 -9.58 9.05 -3.89
N ILE A 40 -9.51 7.95 -3.13
CA ILE A 40 -10.69 7.40 -2.45
C ILE A 40 -11.24 8.46 -1.49
N ASN A 41 -12.56 8.59 -1.42
CA ASN A 41 -13.20 9.55 -0.51
C ASN A 41 -12.72 9.31 0.94
N PRO A 42 -12.15 10.33 1.62
CA PRO A 42 -11.60 10.18 2.96
C PRO A 42 -12.64 9.75 4.01
N ASP A 43 -13.93 10.02 3.80
CA ASP A 43 -15.00 9.58 4.72
C ASP A 43 -15.22 8.06 4.65
N VAL A 44 -15.02 7.45 3.47
CA VAL A 44 -15.06 5.98 3.32
C VAL A 44 -13.89 5.34 4.08
N LEU A 45 -12.67 5.88 3.90
CA LEU A 45 -11.49 5.37 4.57
C LEU A 45 -11.54 5.58 6.09
N THR A 46 -12.05 6.73 6.54
CA THR A 46 -12.30 7.04 7.96
C THR A 46 -13.16 5.95 8.61
N LYS A 47 -14.27 5.58 7.95
CA LYS A 47 -15.17 4.52 8.43
C LYS A 47 -14.56 3.13 8.35
N ALA A 48 -13.86 2.82 7.24
CA ALA A 48 -13.29 1.49 7.00
C ALA A 48 -12.14 1.16 7.96
N PHE A 49 -11.27 2.14 8.24
CA PHE A 49 -10.10 1.95 9.10
C PHE A 49 -10.31 2.43 10.54
N MET A 50 -11.47 3.01 10.86
CA MET A 50 -11.78 3.59 12.17
C MET A 50 -10.73 4.61 12.63
N LEU A 51 -10.31 5.48 11.70
CA LEU A 51 -9.30 6.51 11.92
C LEU A 51 -9.93 7.90 11.86
N ASP A 52 -9.33 8.87 12.56
CA ASP A 52 -9.69 10.27 12.34
C ASP A 52 -9.45 10.69 10.89
N LYS A 53 -10.36 11.52 10.36
CA LYS A 53 -10.28 12.04 9.00
C LYS A 53 -8.96 12.77 8.71
N ASN A 54 -8.36 13.39 9.72
CA ASN A 54 -7.06 14.06 9.60
C ASN A 54 -5.92 13.05 9.42
N VAL A 55 -5.98 11.88 10.08
CA VAL A 55 -5.00 10.80 9.87
C VAL A 55 -5.13 10.24 8.46
N VAL A 56 -6.35 10.01 7.99
CA VAL A 56 -6.60 9.57 6.60
C VAL A 56 -6.02 10.56 5.60
N LYS A 57 -6.32 11.86 5.73
CA LYS A 57 -5.80 12.89 4.83
C LYS A 57 -4.27 12.98 4.88
N TYR A 58 -3.69 12.86 6.07
CA TYR A 58 -2.23 12.81 6.22
C TYR A 58 -1.66 11.61 5.45
N LEU A 59 -2.23 10.41 5.60
CA LEU A 59 -1.80 9.23 4.84
C LEU A 59 -1.95 9.49 3.33
N GLN A 60 -3.07 10.02 2.87
CA GLN A 60 -3.29 10.37 1.45
C GLN A 60 -2.30 11.40 0.90
N SER A 61 -1.68 12.24 1.74
CA SER A 61 -0.62 13.17 1.30
C SER A 61 0.79 12.55 1.24
N ARG A 62 0.96 11.32 1.75
CA ARG A 62 2.25 10.60 1.76
C ARG A 62 2.44 9.67 0.57
N PHE A 63 1.36 9.34 -0.13
CA PHE A 63 1.32 8.43 -1.28
C PHE A 63 0.86 9.21 -2.51
#